data_AF-A0A1F8RYM3-F1
#
_entry.id   AF-A0A1F8RYM3-F1
#
_cell.length_a   1.000
_cell.length_b   1.000
_cell.length_c   1.000
_cell.angle_alpha   90.00
_cell.angle_beta   90.00
_cell.angle_gamma   90.00
#
_symmetry.space_group_name_H-M   'P 1'
#
loop_
_entity.id
_entity.type
_entity.pdbx_description
1 polymer ?
#
loop_
_entity_poly.entity_id
_entity_poly.type
_entity_poly.pdbx_seq_one_letter_code
_entity_poly.pdbx_strand_id
1 'polypeptide(L)'
;MSSQAIRIESETLRALRARSAQSGEPLVRLAQRYIDEGMRLDRHPGIVFRDGPAGRRAVVVGGPDVWEVIVAARSADDRGERLIDVLAERIGVAPARIRAAIRYYAEYRDDVDRFIELNEEEADRLEQTLERERRILG
;
A
#
# COMPACT_ATOMS: atom_id res chain seq x y z
N MET A 1 -5.19 -13.40 -21.08
CA MET A 1 -6.15 -13.03 -20.03
C MET A 1 -7.52 -13.58 -20.40
N SER A 2 -8.18 -14.31 -19.50
CA SER A 2 -9.60 -14.68 -19.67
C SER A 2 -10.46 -13.62 -19.00
N SER A 3 -11.58 -13.25 -19.61
CA SER A 3 -12.57 -12.35 -18.99
C SER A 3 -13.90 -13.08 -18.85
N GLN A 4 -14.55 -12.87 -17.70
CA GLN A 4 -15.89 -13.38 -17.43
C GLN A 4 -16.81 -12.20 -17.10
N ALA A 5 -17.99 -12.17 -17.71
CA ALA A 5 -18.98 -11.15 -17.41
C ALA A 5 -19.58 -11.40 -16.03
N ILE A 6 -19.49 -10.39 -15.15
CA ILE A 6 -20.10 -10.39 -13.82
C ILE A 6 -21.22 -9.35 -13.82
N ARG A 7 -22.41 -9.74 -13.34
CA ARG A 7 -23.51 -8.80 -13.13
C ARG A 7 -23.33 -8.12 -11.78
N ILE A 8 -23.45 -6.80 -11.78
CA ILE A 8 -23.32 -5.97 -10.57
C ILE A 8 -24.72 -5.43 -10.24
N GLU A 9 -25.13 -5.61 -9.01
CA GLU A 9 -26.40 -5.09 -8.52
C GLU A 9 -26.47 -3.57 -8.60
N SER A 10 -27.68 -3.05 -8.81
CA SER A 10 -27.93 -1.62 -9.08
C SER A 10 -27.34 -0.71 -8.01
N GLU A 11 -27.38 -1.12 -6.74
CA GLU A 11 -26.85 -0.34 -5.62
C GLU A 11 -25.32 -0.31 -5.61
N THR A 12 -24.67 -1.47 -5.77
CA THR A 12 -23.21 -1.56 -5.89
C THR A 12 -22.69 -0.77 -7.09
N LEU A 13 -23.41 -0.84 -8.23
CA LEU A 13 -23.05 -0.07 -9.42
C LEU A 13 -23.15 1.44 -9.19
N ARG A 14 -24.16 1.91 -8.44
CA ARG A 14 -24.26 3.32 -8.04
C ARG A 14 -23.09 3.73 -7.16
N ALA A 15 -22.73 2.93 -6.16
CA ALA A 15 -21.60 3.19 -5.29
C ALA A 15 -20.27 3.26 -6.07
N LEU A 16 -20.03 2.31 -6.99
CA LEU A 16 -18.85 2.31 -7.85
C LEU A 16 -18.78 3.55 -8.75
N ARG A 17 -19.90 3.98 -9.35
CA ARG A 17 -19.95 5.21 -10.17
C ARG A 17 -19.64 6.45 -9.35
N ALA A 18 -20.21 6.57 -8.15
CA ALA A 18 -19.94 7.69 -7.26
C ALA A 18 -18.45 7.76 -6.88
N ARG A 19 -17.85 6.62 -6.55
CA ARG A 19 -16.42 6.55 -6.20
C ARG A 19 -15.50 6.78 -7.40
N SER A 20 -15.86 6.29 -8.58
CA SER A 20 -15.16 6.56 -9.84
C SER A 20 -15.12 8.06 -10.15
N ALA A 21 -16.26 8.75 -10.03
CA ALA A 21 -16.33 10.19 -10.21
C ALA A 21 -15.46 10.98 -9.20
N GLN A 22 -15.41 10.54 -7.94
CA GLN A 22 -14.59 11.18 -6.91
C GLN A 22 -13.08 10.95 -7.08
N SER A 23 -12.70 9.76 -7.56
CA SER A 23 -11.28 9.38 -7.70
C SER A 23 -10.69 9.72 -9.07
N GLY A 24 -11.53 9.96 -10.09
CA GLY A 24 -11.11 10.08 -11.49
C GLY A 24 -10.71 8.75 -12.15
N GLU A 25 -10.75 7.63 -11.41
CA GLU A 25 -10.41 6.32 -11.94
C GLU A 25 -11.56 5.76 -12.80
N PRO A 26 -11.29 5.22 -14.01
CA PRO A 26 -12.32 4.60 -14.84
C PRO A 26 -13.06 3.48 -14.11
N LEU A 27 -14.39 3.46 -14.20
CA LEU A 27 -15.28 2.56 -13.47
C LEU A 27 -14.84 1.08 -13.48
N VAL A 28 -14.45 0.57 -14.66
CA VAL A 28 -14.03 -0.83 -14.81
C VAL A 28 -12.73 -1.10 -14.05
N ARG A 29 -11.76 -0.19 -14.11
CA ARG A 29 -10.47 -0.33 -13.41
C ARG A 29 -10.69 -0.29 -11.89
N LEU A 30 -11.52 0.64 -11.42
CA LEU A 30 -11.93 0.73 -10.02
C LEU A 30 -12.60 -0.57 -9.53
N ALA A 31 -13.53 -1.12 -10.31
CA ALA A 31 -14.21 -2.37 -9.98
C ALA A 31 -13.24 -3.56 -9.93
N GLN A 32 -12.35 -3.70 -10.92
CA GLN A 32 -11.32 -4.73 -10.94
C GLN A 32 -10.41 -4.63 -9.72
N ARG A 33 -9.97 -3.42 -9.39
CA ARG A 33 -9.12 -3.16 -8.22
C ARG A 33 -9.82 -3.50 -6.91
N TYR A 34 -11.09 -3.12 -6.74
CA TYR A 34 -11.85 -3.49 -5.53
C TYR A 34 -12.12 -4.98 -5.41
N ILE A 35 -12.32 -5.69 -6.51
CA ILE A 35 -12.43 -7.16 -6.50
C ILE A 35 -11.09 -7.76 -6.07
N ASP A 36 -9.98 -7.35 -6.69
CA ASP A 36 -8.65 -7.84 -6.33
C ASP A 36 -8.34 -7.55 -4.86
N GLU A 37 -8.45 -6.29 -4.42
CA GLU A 37 -8.26 -5.89 -3.03
C GLU A 37 -9.16 -6.69 -2.08
N GLY A 38 -10.44 -6.90 -2.41
CA GLY A 38 -11.35 -7.74 -1.61
C GLY A 38 -10.82 -9.16 -1.40
N MET A 39 -10.33 -9.80 -2.47
CA MET A 39 -9.72 -11.13 -2.38
C MET A 39 -8.43 -11.13 -1.55
N ARG A 40 -7.71 -10.00 -1.49
CA ARG A 40 -6.50 -9.86 -0.65
C ARG A 40 -6.86 -9.66 0.81
N LEU A 41 -7.90 -8.88 1.11
CA LEU A 41 -8.42 -8.66 2.47
C LEU A 41 -8.91 -9.97 3.09
N ASP A 42 -9.57 -10.82 2.31
CA ASP A 42 -10.00 -12.16 2.76
C ASP A 42 -8.81 -13.05 3.15
N ARG A 43 -7.72 -12.99 2.37
CA ARG A 43 -6.48 -13.74 2.66
C ARG A 43 -5.66 -13.15 3.80
N HIS A 44 -5.75 -11.83 4.01
CA HIS A 44 -4.96 -11.06 4.98
C HIS A 44 -5.86 -10.14 5.81
N PRO A 45 -6.63 -10.68 6.78
CA PRO A 45 -7.64 -9.91 7.54
C PRO A 45 -7.07 -8.79 8.43
N GLY A 46 -5.74 -8.71 8.59
CA GLY A 46 -5.04 -7.62 9.28
C GLY A 46 -4.59 -6.47 8.37
N ILE A 47 -4.89 -6.54 7.07
CA ILE A 47 -4.48 -5.56 6.07
C ILE A 47 -5.70 -4.75 5.61
N VAL A 48 -5.47 -3.48 5.30
CA VAL A 48 -6.40 -2.57 4.63
C VAL A 48 -5.67 -1.78 3.56
N PHE A 49 -6.40 -1.14 2.65
CA PHE A 49 -5.82 -0.30 1.60
C PHE A 49 -6.17 1.17 1.81
N ARG A 50 -5.16 2.05 1.74
CA ARG A 50 -5.32 3.50 1.92
C ARG A 50 -4.72 4.25 0.75
N ASP A 51 -5.37 5.35 0.38
CA ASP A 51 -4.83 6.29 -0.60
C ASP A 51 -3.74 7.17 0.07
N GLY A 52 -2.79 7.66 -0.71
CA GLY A 52 -1.72 8.56 -0.27
C GLY A 52 -1.06 9.27 -1.46
N PRO A 53 -0.08 10.15 -1.19
CA PRO A 53 0.56 10.96 -2.24
C PRO A 53 1.22 10.12 -3.34
N ALA A 54 1.96 9.08 -2.96
CA ALA A 54 2.57 8.12 -3.89
C ALA A 54 1.57 7.06 -4.42
N GLY A 55 0.28 7.24 -4.15
CA GLY A 55 -0.79 6.34 -4.56
C GLY A 55 -1.31 5.45 -3.44
N ARG A 56 -2.12 4.47 -3.85
CA ARG A 56 -2.82 3.55 -2.97
C ARG A 56 -1.91 2.41 -2.53
N ARG A 57 -1.93 2.06 -1.24
CA ARG A 57 -1.01 1.08 -0.64
C ARG A 57 -1.66 0.22 0.45
N ALA A 58 -1.04 -0.92 0.72
CA ALA A 58 -1.42 -1.82 1.81
C ALA A 58 -0.91 -1.30 3.17
N VAL A 59 -1.75 -1.40 4.19
CA VAL A 59 -1.52 -0.87 5.53
C VAL A 59 -2.01 -1.88 6.56
N VAL A 60 -1.29 -2.03 7.67
CA VAL A 60 -1.76 -2.88 8.77
C VAL A 60 -2.87 -2.16 9.55
N VAL A 61 -3.94 -2.86 9.88
CA VAL A 61 -5.04 -2.30 10.68
C VAL A 61 -4.52 -1.81 12.04
N GLY A 62 -4.68 -0.51 12.30
CA GLY A 62 -4.17 0.15 13.50
C GLY A 62 -2.64 0.07 13.63
N GLY A 63 -1.92 0.00 12.52
CA GLY A 63 -0.48 -0.13 12.47
C GLY A 63 0.16 0.63 11.29
N PRO A 64 1.44 0.32 11.00
CA PRO A 64 2.22 1.00 9.96
C PRO A 64 1.78 0.59 8.55
N ASP A 65 2.29 1.31 7.56
CA ASP A 65 2.17 0.89 6.17
C ASP A 65 3.07 -0.34 5.91
N VAL A 66 2.64 -1.24 5.02
CA VAL A 66 3.41 -2.46 4.75
C VAL A 66 4.77 -2.13 4.17
N TRP A 67 4.83 -1.18 3.22
CA TRP A 67 6.08 -0.79 2.57
C TRP A 67 7.11 -0.24 3.58
N GLU A 68 6.66 0.55 4.56
CA GLU A 68 7.54 1.09 5.62
C GLU A 68 8.15 -0.04 6.44
N VAL A 69 7.36 -1.06 6.80
CA VAL A 69 7.86 -2.24 7.53
C VAL A 69 8.90 -2.99 6.70
N ILE A 70 8.72 -3.09 5.38
CA ILE A 70 9.66 -3.80 4.51
C ILE A 70 10.96 -3.01 4.32
N VAL A 71 10.91 -1.70 4.10
CA VAL A 71 12.11 -0.84 4.07
C VAL A 71 12.86 -0.92 5.40
N ALA A 72 12.13 -0.79 6.50
CA ALA A 72 12.64 -0.98 7.85
C ALA A 72 13.34 -2.33 8.08
N ALA A 73 12.74 -3.41 7.58
CA ALA A 73 13.27 -4.76 7.70
C ALA A 73 14.54 -4.97 6.87
N ARG A 74 14.62 -4.37 5.68
CA ARG A 74 15.80 -4.44 4.79
C ARG A 74 17.02 -3.78 5.41
N SER A 75 16.82 -2.68 6.13
CA SER A 75 17.90 -1.91 6.77
C SER A 75 18.28 -2.42 8.16
N ALA A 76 17.59 -3.43 8.70
CA ALA A 76 17.89 -3.99 10.01
C ALA A 76 19.00 -5.05 9.92
N ASP A 77 19.80 -5.19 10.97
CA ASP A 77 20.80 -6.26 11.10
C ASP A 77 20.17 -7.59 11.58
N ASP A 78 19.08 -7.50 12.33
CA ASP A 78 18.37 -8.66 12.88
C ASP A 78 17.64 -9.50 11.83
N ARG A 79 17.43 -10.78 12.15
CA ARG A 79 16.75 -11.76 11.28
C ARG A 79 15.79 -12.63 12.09
N GLY A 80 14.83 -13.25 11.42
CA GLY A 80 13.86 -14.17 12.04
C GLY A 80 12.98 -13.47 13.07
N GLU A 81 12.65 -14.15 14.17
CA GLU A 81 11.77 -13.60 15.21
C GLU A 81 12.36 -12.35 15.91
N ARG A 82 13.70 -12.26 16.06
CA ARG A 82 14.32 -11.05 16.63
C ARG A 82 14.02 -9.80 15.81
N LEU A 83 14.03 -9.91 14.48
CA LEU A 83 13.66 -8.80 13.60
C LEU A 83 12.23 -8.33 13.88
N ILE A 84 11.31 -9.27 14.05
CA ILE A 84 9.90 -8.96 14.32
C ILE A 84 9.77 -8.18 15.62
N ASP A 85 10.43 -8.63 16.69
CA ASP A 85 10.37 -8.00 18.00
C ASP A 85 11.00 -6.59 18.00
N VAL A 86 12.18 -6.44 17.37
CA VAL A 86 12.87 -5.15 17.24
C VAL A 86 12.03 -4.13 16.45
N LEU A 87 11.44 -4.55 15.33
CA LEU A 87 10.57 -3.69 14.54
C LEU A 87 9.29 -3.31 15.29
N ALA A 88 8.71 -4.27 16.02
CA ALA A 88 7.51 -4.07 16.81
C ALA A 88 7.75 -3.04 17.93
N GLU A 89 8.85 -3.17 18.66
CA GLU A 89 9.27 -2.23 19.69
C GLU A 89 9.52 -0.84 19.11
N ARG A 90 10.32 -0.75 18.02
CA ARG A 90 10.65 0.54 17.39
C ARG A 90 9.43 1.29 16.87
N ILE A 91 8.46 0.58 16.30
CA ILE A 91 7.25 1.17 15.73
C ILE A 91 6.17 1.39 16.81
N GLY A 92 6.28 0.74 17.97
CA GLY A 92 5.29 0.82 19.04
C GLY A 92 4.01 0.03 18.74
N VAL A 93 4.14 -1.14 18.11
CA VAL A 93 3.01 -2.02 17.76
C VAL A 93 3.24 -3.45 18.25
N ALA A 94 2.16 -4.24 18.35
CA ALA A 94 2.30 -5.65 18.69
C ALA A 94 3.07 -6.42 17.59
N PRO A 95 3.95 -7.39 17.96
CA PRO A 95 4.68 -8.24 17.01
C PRO A 95 3.80 -8.91 15.94
N ALA A 96 2.55 -9.24 16.28
CA ALA A 96 1.57 -9.79 15.34
C ALA A 96 1.28 -8.86 14.14
N ARG A 97 1.33 -7.53 14.33
CA ARG A 97 1.14 -6.55 13.25
C ARG A 97 2.32 -6.55 12.27
N ILE A 98 3.54 -6.65 12.79
CA ILE A 98 4.75 -6.79 11.96
C ILE A 98 4.70 -8.11 11.18
N ARG A 99 4.32 -9.22 11.82
CA ARG A 99 4.12 -10.50 11.13
C ARG A 99 3.07 -10.42 10.02
N ALA A 100 1.97 -9.69 10.25
CA ALA A 100 0.94 -9.48 9.22
C ALA A 100 1.49 -8.74 7.99
N ALA A 101 2.26 -7.67 8.20
CA ALA A 101 2.90 -6.94 7.10
C ALA A 101 3.89 -7.83 6.32
N ILE A 102 4.77 -8.56 7.01
CA ILE A 102 5.75 -9.46 6.38
C ILE A 102 5.04 -10.57 5.61
N ARG A 103 3.95 -11.13 6.14
CA ARG A 103 3.17 -12.17 5.46
C ARG A 103 2.49 -11.64 4.19
N TYR A 104 1.91 -10.44 4.26
CA TYR A 104 1.34 -9.80 3.07
C TYR A 104 2.41 -9.56 2.01
N TYR A 105 3.57 -9.03 2.40
CA TYR A 105 4.70 -8.83 1.49
C TYR A 105 5.19 -10.12 0.84
N ALA A 106 5.23 -11.23 1.58
CA ALA A 106 5.67 -12.51 1.03
C ALA A 106 4.78 -13.00 -0.13
N GLU A 107 3.49 -12.66 -0.13
CA GLU A 107 2.55 -13.05 -1.18
C GLU A 107 2.42 -12.00 -2.31
N TYR A 108 2.54 -10.70 -1.99
CA TYR A 108 2.40 -9.60 -2.95
C TYR A 108 3.66 -8.74 -3.06
N ARG A 109 4.81 -9.41 -3.19
CA ARG A 109 6.12 -8.77 -3.24
C ARG A 109 6.17 -7.68 -4.31
N ASP A 110 5.84 -8.03 -5.55
CA ASP A 110 5.99 -7.14 -6.72
C ASP A 110 5.18 -5.84 -6.56
N ASP A 111 4.00 -5.91 -5.93
CA ASP A 111 3.18 -4.73 -5.70
C ASP A 111 3.77 -3.81 -4.63
N VAL A 112 4.34 -4.37 -3.57
CA VAL A 112 4.97 -3.59 -2.50
C VAL A 112 6.30 -3.02 -2.97
N ASP A 113 7.11 -3.81 -3.69
CA ASP A 113 8.40 -3.38 -4.23
C ASP A 113 8.21 -2.24 -5.22
N ARG A 114 7.26 -2.37 -6.15
CA ARG A 114 6.89 -1.28 -7.07
C ARG A 114 6.42 -0.03 -6.33
N PHE A 115 5.69 -0.18 -5.23
CA PHE A 115 5.27 0.99 -4.43
C PHE A 115 6.47 1.67 -3.75
N ILE A 116 7.44 0.89 -3.24
CA ILE A 116 8.68 1.43 -2.67
C ILE A 116 9.45 2.22 -3.73
N GLU A 117 9.65 1.64 -4.93
CA GLU A 117 10.33 2.31 -6.04
C GLU A 117 9.65 3.63 -6.43
N LEU A 118 8.33 3.63 -6.58
CA LEU A 118 7.56 4.85 -6.88
C LEU A 118 7.67 5.91 -5.77
N ASN A 119 7.78 5.48 -4.50
CA ASN A 119 7.94 6.40 -3.39
C ASN A 119 9.33 7.03 -3.36
N GLU A 120 10.38 6.24 -3.65
CA GLU A 120 11.75 6.71 -3.78
C GLU A 120 11.88 7.71 -4.95
N GLU A 121 11.33 7.38 -6.13
CA GLU A 121 11.31 8.31 -7.27
C GLU A 121 10.62 9.64 -6.96
N GLU A 122 9.52 9.60 -6.21
CA GLU A 122 8.79 10.82 -5.84
C GLU A 122 9.57 11.66 -4.82
N ALA A 123 10.24 11.01 -3.86
CA ALA A 123 11.12 11.69 -2.91
C ALA A 123 12.26 12.41 -3.63
N ASP A 124 12.91 11.76 -4.59
CA ASP A 124 13.99 12.36 -5.39
C ASP A 124 13.50 13.57 -6.21
N ARG A 125 12.31 13.49 -6.80
CA ARG A 125 11.71 14.61 -7.56
C ARG A 125 11.40 15.81 -6.66
N LEU A 126 10.89 15.55 -5.46
CA LEU A 126 10.61 16.59 -4.47
C LEU A 126 11.90 17.28 -4.04
N GLU A 127 12.95 16.53 -3.74
CA GLU A 127 14.26 17.08 -3.37
C GLU A 127 14.81 17.99 -4.47
N GLN A 128 14.82 17.53 -5.72
CA GLN A 128 15.25 18.33 -6.88
C GLN A 128 14.43 19.62 -7.05
N THR A 129 13.14 19.58 -6.74
CA THR A 129 12.25 20.74 -6.83
C THR A 129 12.59 21.77 -5.76
N LEU A 130 12.73 21.32 -4.51
CA LEU A 130 13.12 22.17 -3.37
C LEU A 130 14.52 22.79 -3.57
N GLU A 131 15.47 22.05 -4.15
CA GLU A 131 16.79 22.60 -4.51
C GLU A 131 16.70 23.72 -5.54
N ARG A 132 15.85 23.56 -6.57
CA ARG A 132 15.63 24.59 -7.60
C ARG A 132 14.98 25.82 -7.00
N GLU A 133 13.96 25.64 -6.15
CA GLU A 133 13.31 26.75 -5.44
C GLU A 133 14.31 27.51 -4.56
N ARG A 134 15.12 26.80 -3.77
CA ARG A 134 16.13 27.40 -2.91
C ARG A 134 17.17 28.20 -3.70
N ARG A 135 17.50 27.77 -4.92
CA ARG A 135 18.42 28.50 -5.82
C ARG A 135 17.79 29.77 -6.41
N ILE A 136 16.46 29.83 -6.54
CA ILE A 136 15.75 31.02 -7.04
C ILE A 136 15.50 32.03 -5.93
N LEU A 137 15.28 31.56 -4.70
CA LEU A 137 14.97 32.38 -3.52
C LEU A 137 16.19 32.92 -2.77
N GLY A 138 17.40 32.45 -3.09
CA GLY A 138 18.68 32.92 -2.54
C GLY A 138 19.53 33.61 -3.60
#